data_AF-A0A0N5CA50-F1
#
_entry.id   AF-A0A0N5CA50-F1
#
_cell.length_a   1.000
_cell.length_b   1.000
_cell.length_c   1.000
_cell.angle_alpha   90.00
_cell.angle_beta   90.00
_cell.angle_gamma   90.00
#
_symmetry.space_group_name_H-M   'P 1'
#
loop_
_entity.id
_entity.type
_entity.pdbx_description
1 polymer ?
#
loop_
_entity_poly.entity_id
_entity_poly.type
_entity_poly.pdbx_seq_one_letter_code
_entity_poly.pdbx_strand_id
1 'polypeptide(L)'
;MPNSAILVNISEHLKKLGQSIKNIITDKHFNGLAIIDIEEWRPTYDSNWSSKRVYQEESVKLVLKDKKFLNKTEAINLAKLQFDKAAFRFFYATLKMCKLLRPRAFWGFYGFPTCNENAQNRNWSFCFPEISNKMISFLKYADVIYPSPYIVPGQNYTVKSFFVREVLKETNRIVEEIMRLGYGKKLIYVYNKIEVDPFVAKPKNIEFFDPYYLCIVYDNCVLHNVDGVIVWSTSKNMKERCHYIKDYVDHIFGPHIKFLQLYSQYLRNKISFNHKRNMLNRNLMSINKCNRILTLKNINKWCHTNFYGPNCFYSKLISSGIYNQLNS
;
A
#
# COMPACT_ATOMS: atom_id res chain seq x y z
N MET A 1 28.39 -22.67 12.04
CA MET A 1 28.27 -21.20 12.16
C MET A 1 27.45 -20.91 13.41
N PRO A 2 27.93 -20.10 14.36
CA PRO A 2 27.23 -19.88 15.62
C PRO A 2 25.87 -19.22 15.33
N ASN A 3 24.86 -19.71 16.05
CA ASN A 3 23.45 -19.33 15.93
C ASN A 3 23.26 -17.82 15.82
N SER A 4 22.71 -17.35 14.70
CA SER A 4 22.22 -15.97 14.58
C SER A 4 21.22 -15.72 15.70
N ALA A 5 21.41 -14.63 16.45
CA ALA A 5 20.64 -14.25 17.64
C ALA A 5 19.24 -13.76 17.27
N ILE A 6 18.44 -14.63 16.64
CA ILE A 6 17.05 -14.34 16.25
C ILE A 6 16.16 -15.47 16.73
N LEU A 7 15.18 -15.09 17.55
CA LEU A 7 14.41 -15.95 18.44
C LEU A 7 13.31 -16.76 17.74
N VAL A 8 13.06 -16.54 16.45
CA VAL A 8 11.93 -17.17 15.75
C VAL A 8 12.25 -18.62 15.42
N ASN A 9 11.51 -19.56 16.03
CA ASN A 9 11.50 -20.95 15.61
C ASN A 9 10.74 -21.11 14.27
N ILE A 10 11.48 -21.08 13.16
CA ILE A 10 10.89 -21.14 11.82
C ILE A 10 10.11 -22.43 11.57
N SER A 11 10.51 -23.56 12.15
CA SER A 11 9.82 -24.84 11.95
C SER A 11 8.43 -24.84 12.57
N GLU A 12 8.29 -24.29 13.78
CA GLU A 12 7.00 -24.14 14.45
C GLU A 12 6.08 -23.16 13.72
N HIS A 13 6.63 -22.02 13.27
CA HIS A 13 5.92 -21.06 12.44
C HIS A 13 5.36 -21.73 11.18
N LEU A 14 6.19 -22.44 10.42
CA LEU A 14 5.76 -23.09 9.17
C LEU A 14 4.75 -24.21 9.41
N LYS A 15 4.86 -24.95 10.53
CA LYS A 15 3.87 -25.95 10.93
C LYS A 15 2.52 -25.30 11.21
N LYS A 16 2.49 -24.21 11.98
CA LYS A 16 1.26 -23.48 12.29
C LYS A 16 0.66 -22.83 11.05
N LEU A 17 1.49 -22.17 10.24
CA LEU A 17 1.09 -21.60 8.95
C LEU A 17 0.43 -22.64 8.05
N GLY A 18 1.04 -23.82 7.93
CA GLY A 18 0.50 -24.90 7.10
C GLY A 18 -0.85 -25.41 7.57
N GLN A 19 -1.10 -25.45 8.88
CA GLN A 19 -2.43 -25.75 9.45
C GLN A 19 -3.43 -24.64 9.13
N SER A 20 -3.06 -23.38 9.35
CA SER A 20 -3.92 -22.22 9.08
C SER A 20 -4.35 -22.14 7.61
N ILE A 21 -3.42 -22.35 6.67
CA ILE A 21 -3.74 -22.31 5.23
C ILE A 21 -4.72 -23.42 4.85
N LYS A 22 -4.55 -24.64 5.39
CA LYS A 22 -5.45 -25.75 5.12
C LYS A 22 -6.87 -25.49 5.64
N ASN A 23 -6.99 -24.75 6.74
CA ASN A 23 -8.27 -24.41 7.36
C ASN A 23 -8.96 -23.22 6.68
N ILE A 24 -8.20 -22.19 6.28
CA ILE A 24 -8.75 -20.94 5.72
C ILE A 24 -9.02 -21.07 4.21
N ILE A 25 -8.07 -21.64 3.45
CA ILE A 25 -8.18 -21.80 1.99
C ILE A 25 -8.42 -23.28 1.71
N THR A 26 -9.60 -23.80 1.99
CA THR A 26 -9.88 -25.25 1.95
C THR A 26 -9.68 -25.87 0.56
N ASP A 27 -9.98 -25.13 -0.50
CA ASP A 27 -9.71 -25.54 -1.88
C ASP A 27 -8.20 -25.60 -2.18
N LYS A 28 -7.69 -26.79 -2.47
CA LYS A 28 -6.29 -27.03 -2.85
C LYS A 28 -5.94 -26.46 -4.22
N HIS A 29 -6.94 -26.25 -5.08
CA HIS A 29 -6.81 -25.72 -6.43
C HIS A 29 -7.10 -24.21 -6.52
N PHE A 30 -7.30 -23.55 -5.38
CA PHE A 30 -7.53 -22.10 -5.31
C PHE A 30 -6.54 -21.34 -6.19
N ASN A 31 -7.08 -20.54 -7.10
CA ASN A 31 -6.35 -19.78 -8.11
C ASN A 31 -6.61 -18.26 -8.03
N GLY A 32 -7.12 -17.79 -6.90
CA GLY A 32 -7.32 -16.37 -6.64
C GLY A 32 -6.11 -15.69 -6.01
N LEU A 33 -6.28 -14.42 -5.66
CA LEU A 33 -5.31 -13.64 -4.90
C LEU A 33 -5.24 -14.16 -3.46
N ALA A 34 -4.02 -14.38 -2.96
CA ALA A 34 -3.76 -14.78 -1.59
C ALA A 34 -2.76 -13.81 -0.94
N ILE A 35 -3.21 -13.10 0.09
CA ILE A 35 -2.49 -11.98 0.67
C ILE A 35 -2.00 -12.35 2.06
N ILE A 36 -0.69 -12.19 2.28
CA ILE A 36 -0.04 -12.40 3.57
C ILE A 36 0.10 -11.03 4.24
N ASP A 37 -0.57 -10.88 5.38
CA ASP A 37 -0.61 -9.64 6.14
C ASP A 37 0.23 -9.77 7.41
N ILE A 38 1.44 -9.23 7.39
CA ILE A 38 2.38 -9.22 8.53
C ILE A 38 2.76 -7.77 8.77
N GLU A 39 2.17 -7.18 9.81
CA GLU A 39 2.33 -5.75 10.09
C GLU A 39 3.04 -5.47 11.41
N GLU A 40 3.23 -6.46 12.28
CA GLU A 40 3.78 -6.27 13.62
C GLU A 40 5.19 -5.65 13.56
N TRP A 41 6.02 -6.12 12.62
CA TRP A 41 7.36 -5.64 12.30
C TRP A 41 7.57 -5.56 10.79
N ARG A 42 8.54 -4.75 10.36
CA ARG A 42 8.90 -4.59 8.94
C ARG A 42 10.18 -5.38 8.62
N PRO A 43 10.35 -5.86 7.37
CA PRO A 43 11.38 -6.83 7.03
C PRO A 43 12.82 -6.27 6.95
N THR A 44 13.04 -5.01 7.35
CA THR A 44 14.39 -4.45 7.52
C THR A 44 14.50 -3.71 8.84
N TYR A 45 15.64 -3.80 9.50
CA TYR A 45 15.92 -3.17 10.80
C TYR A 45 15.57 -1.68 10.78
N ASP A 46 16.10 -0.94 9.79
CA ASP A 46 15.94 0.52 9.70
C ASP A 46 14.48 0.95 9.47
N SER A 47 13.66 0.08 8.87
CA SER A 47 12.24 0.39 8.63
C SER A 47 11.36 0.26 9.88
N ASN A 48 11.87 -0.31 10.98
CA ASN A 48 11.12 -0.48 12.23
C ASN A 48 11.10 0.80 13.10
N TRP A 49 10.61 1.91 12.53
CA TRP A 49 10.43 3.20 13.23
C TRP A 49 9.13 3.31 14.03
N SER A 50 9.01 4.41 14.79
CA SER A 50 7.84 4.73 15.64
C SER A 50 7.56 3.61 16.66
N SER A 51 6.33 3.12 16.78
CA SER A 51 5.96 2.05 17.72
C SER A 51 6.69 0.73 17.47
N LYS A 52 7.35 0.56 16.32
CA LYS A 52 8.13 -0.64 15.98
C LYS A 52 9.59 -0.55 16.43
N ARG A 53 10.01 0.56 17.06
CA ARG A 53 11.39 0.73 17.53
C ARG A 53 11.84 -0.36 18.51
N VAL A 54 10.89 -0.98 19.23
CA VAL A 54 11.15 -2.13 20.10
C VAL A 54 11.92 -3.25 19.39
N TYR A 55 11.66 -3.52 18.10
CA TYR A 55 12.40 -4.56 17.36
C TYR A 55 13.86 -4.18 17.12
N GLN A 56 14.15 -2.88 16.96
CA GLN A 56 15.53 -2.39 16.84
C GLN A 56 16.26 -2.55 18.19
N GLU A 57 15.63 -2.07 19.26
CA GLU A 57 16.19 -2.08 20.61
C GLU A 57 16.45 -3.50 21.13
N GLU A 58 15.49 -4.40 20.97
CA GLU A 58 15.64 -5.80 21.38
C GLU A 58 16.70 -6.52 20.56
N SER A 59 16.83 -6.23 19.25
CA SER A 59 17.90 -6.80 18.43
C SER A 59 19.29 -6.40 18.93
N VAL A 60 19.47 -5.14 19.35
CA VAL A 60 20.74 -4.66 19.92
C VAL A 60 20.99 -5.30 21.29
N LYS A 61 19.98 -5.40 22.15
CA LYS A 61 20.10 -6.07 23.47
C LYS A 61 20.52 -7.54 23.31
N LEU A 62 19.95 -8.26 22.34
CA LEU A 62 20.32 -9.64 22.05
C LEU A 62 21.79 -9.77 21.64
N VAL A 63 22.28 -8.88 20.77
CA VAL A 63 23.68 -8.86 20.37
C VAL A 63 24.60 -8.56 21.54
N LEU A 64 24.27 -7.59 22.39
CA LEU A 64 25.08 -7.23 23.56
C LEU A 64 25.07 -8.33 24.63
N LYS A 65 23.98 -9.09 24.76
CA LYS A 65 23.90 -10.24 25.66
C LYS A 65 24.85 -11.36 25.24
N ASP A 66 24.93 -11.64 23.94
CA ASP A 66 25.81 -12.65 23.35
C ASP A 66 27.27 -12.20 23.28
N LYS A 67 27.51 -10.93 22.89
CA LYS A 67 28.84 -10.37 22.64
C LYS A 67 29.07 -9.11 23.46
N LYS A 68 29.36 -9.30 24.74
CA LYS A 68 29.50 -8.24 25.75
C LYS A 68 30.64 -7.24 25.49
N PHE A 69 31.60 -7.57 24.63
CA PHE A 69 32.76 -6.73 24.32
C PHE A 69 32.53 -5.74 23.17
N LEU A 70 31.43 -5.86 22.43
CA LEU A 70 31.14 -4.95 21.32
C LEU A 70 30.78 -3.56 21.85
N ASN A 71 31.30 -2.53 21.21
CA ASN A 71 30.82 -1.17 21.46
C ASN A 71 29.41 -0.98 20.85
N LYS A 72 28.75 0.12 21.22
CA LYS A 72 27.37 0.40 20.80
C LYS A 72 27.19 0.40 19.28
N THR A 73 28.13 0.99 18.53
CA THR A 73 28.05 1.09 17.07
C THR A 73 28.21 -0.27 16.41
N GLU A 74 29.17 -1.07 16.87
CA GLU A 74 29.38 -2.45 16.41
C GLU A 74 28.16 -3.32 16.69
N ALA A 75 27.59 -3.20 17.89
CA ALA A 75 26.39 -3.93 18.28
C ALA A 75 25.19 -3.57 17.40
N ILE A 76 24.98 -2.28 17.08
CA ILE A 76 23.91 -1.82 16.17
C ILE A 76 24.12 -2.39 14.76
N ASN A 77 25.34 -2.30 14.21
CA ASN A 77 25.63 -2.81 12.87
C ASN A 77 25.42 -4.33 12.78
N LEU A 78 25.85 -5.07 13.80
CA LEU A 78 25.64 -6.51 13.86
C LEU A 78 24.16 -6.86 14.05
N ALA A 79 23.42 -6.13 14.89
CA ALA A 79 21.99 -6.32 15.11
C ALA A 79 21.20 -6.11 13.81
N LYS A 80 21.51 -5.04 13.07
CA LYS A 80 20.94 -4.76 11.75
C LYS A 80 21.18 -5.89 10.75
N LEU A 81 22.42 -6.36 10.64
CA LEU A 81 22.77 -7.46 9.73
C LEU A 81 22.03 -8.76 10.09
N GLN A 82 22.01 -9.10 11.38
CA GLN A 82 21.30 -10.30 11.84
C GLN A 82 19.80 -10.17 11.57
N PHE A 83 19.18 -9.06 11.97
CA PHE A 83 17.76 -8.81 11.80
C PHE A 83 17.33 -8.92 10.34
N ASP A 84 17.97 -8.17 9.43
CA ASP A 84 17.67 -8.20 8.00
C ASP A 84 17.78 -9.63 7.45
N LYS A 85 18.83 -10.38 7.82
CA LYS A 85 19.04 -11.76 7.36
C LYS A 85 17.94 -12.71 7.79
N ALA A 86 17.52 -12.70 9.06
CA ALA A 86 16.44 -13.60 9.48
C ALA A 86 15.06 -13.12 9.04
N ALA A 87 14.83 -11.81 8.97
CA ALA A 87 13.62 -11.25 8.38
C ALA A 87 13.42 -11.78 6.96
N PHE A 88 14.43 -11.67 6.09
CA PHE A 88 14.32 -12.19 4.72
C PHE A 88 14.13 -13.70 4.68
N ARG A 89 14.81 -14.46 5.55
CA ARG A 89 14.59 -15.92 5.68
C ARG A 89 13.15 -16.23 6.08
N PHE A 90 12.59 -15.50 7.04
CA PHE A 90 11.21 -15.70 7.53
C PHE A 90 10.19 -15.40 6.43
N PHE A 91 10.29 -14.24 5.77
CA PHE A 91 9.40 -13.86 4.67
C PHE A 91 9.50 -14.85 3.51
N TYR A 92 10.71 -15.22 3.08
CA TYR A 92 10.91 -16.20 2.01
C TYR A 92 10.33 -17.58 2.36
N ALA A 93 10.63 -18.10 3.56
CA ALA A 93 10.14 -19.42 3.97
C ALA A 93 8.62 -19.46 4.12
N THR A 94 8.02 -18.38 4.64
CA THR A 94 6.56 -18.21 4.71
C THR A 94 5.95 -18.29 3.31
N LEU A 95 6.42 -17.45 2.39
CA LEU A 95 5.92 -17.41 1.01
C LEU A 95 6.10 -18.76 0.30
N LYS A 96 7.25 -19.42 0.49
CA LYS A 96 7.54 -20.74 -0.07
C LYS A 96 6.54 -21.79 0.41
N MET A 97 6.23 -21.81 1.71
CA MET A 97 5.22 -22.72 2.26
C MET A 97 3.82 -22.43 1.73
N CYS A 98 3.45 -21.16 1.61
CA CYS A 98 2.16 -20.77 1.02
C CYS A 98 2.01 -21.28 -0.42
N LYS A 99 3.02 -21.05 -1.26
CA LYS A 99 3.05 -21.52 -2.65
C LYS A 99 3.09 -23.05 -2.76
N LEU A 100 3.79 -23.74 -1.86
CA LEU A 100 3.79 -25.21 -1.84
C LEU A 100 2.39 -25.78 -1.58
N LEU A 101 1.64 -25.17 -0.65
CA LEU A 101 0.32 -25.65 -0.27
C LEU A 101 -0.78 -25.23 -1.25
N ARG A 102 -0.68 -24.04 -1.85
CA ARG A 102 -1.63 -23.52 -2.84
C ARG A 102 -0.86 -23.02 -4.07
N PRO A 103 -0.38 -23.94 -4.94
CA PRO A 103 0.52 -23.59 -6.04
C PRO A 103 -0.14 -22.80 -7.17
N ARG A 104 -1.48 -22.81 -7.27
CA ARG A 104 -2.23 -22.05 -8.27
C ARG A 104 -2.62 -20.65 -7.80
N ALA A 105 -2.49 -20.35 -6.51
CA ALA A 105 -2.86 -19.07 -5.95
C ALA A 105 -1.78 -18.02 -6.19
N PHE A 106 -2.20 -16.76 -6.29
CA PHE A 106 -1.32 -15.62 -6.52
C PHE A 106 -0.91 -15.00 -5.19
N TRP A 107 0.27 -15.40 -4.70
CA TRP A 107 0.75 -15.02 -3.38
C TRP A 107 1.56 -13.73 -3.39
N GLY A 108 1.38 -12.92 -2.35
CA GLY A 108 2.19 -11.74 -2.08
C GLY A 108 1.96 -11.21 -0.67
N PHE A 109 2.75 -10.21 -0.30
CA PHE A 109 2.66 -9.57 1.01
C PHE A 109 1.97 -8.22 0.89
N TYR A 110 1.06 -7.94 1.80
CA TYR A 110 0.43 -6.62 1.93
C TYR A 110 1.45 -5.54 2.30
N GLY A 111 1.26 -4.33 1.76
CA GLY A 111 1.91 -3.12 2.27
C GLY A 111 3.29 -2.80 1.71
N PHE A 112 3.77 -3.51 0.68
CA PHE A 112 5.05 -3.19 0.01
C PHE A 112 4.83 -2.51 -1.34
N PRO A 113 5.67 -1.52 -1.71
CA PRO A 113 6.93 -1.09 -1.07
C PRO A 113 6.74 -0.21 0.18
N THR A 114 7.82 0.00 0.94
CA THR A 114 7.76 0.86 2.15
C THR A 114 7.78 2.34 1.77
N CYS A 115 6.66 3.01 2.05
CA CYS A 115 6.47 4.45 1.89
C CYS A 115 5.75 5.03 3.12
N ASN A 116 5.76 6.35 3.27
CA ASN A 116 5.16 7.08 4.39
C ASN A 116 4.65 8.45 3.93
N GLU A 117 3.34 8.69 4.05
CA GLU A 117 2.71 9.97 3.71
C GLU A 117 3.26 11.14 4.54
N ASN A 118 3.67 10.88 5.79
CA ASN A 118 4.23 11.89 6.68
C ASN A 118 5.72 12.16 6.45
N ALA A 119 6.34 11.54 5.44
CA ALA A 119 7.75 11.74 5.11
C ALA A 119 8.08 13.20 4.78
N GLN A 120 7.18 13.91 4.07
CA GLN A 120 7.42 15.29 3.67
C GLN A 120 7.56 16.22 4.89
N ASN A 121 6.74 16.03 5.93
CA ASN A 121 6.83 16.76 7.19
C ASN A 121 8.13 16.49 7.98
N ARG A 122 8.92 15.50 7.53
CA ARG A 122 10.19 15.10 8.14
C ARG A 122 11.38 15.29 7.17
N ASN A 123 11.19 16.06 6.10
CA ASN A 123 12.18 16.26 5.03
C ASN A 123 12.69 14.95 4.40
N TRP A 124 11.81 13.93 4.33
CA TRP A 124 12.09 12.66 3.69
C TRP A 124 11.34 12.53 2.37
N SER A 125 11.86 11.68 1.49
CA SER A 125 11.11 11.20 0.32
C SER A 125 9.94 10.34 0.80
N PHE A 126 8.80 10.40 0.10
CA PHE A 126 7.61 9.59 0.43
C PHE A 126 7.91 8.09 0.48
N CYS A 127 8.78 7.60 -0.41
CA CYS A 127 9.21 6.21 -0.43
C CYS A 127 10.70 6.09 -0.10
N PHE A 128 11.13 4.89 0.31
CA PHE A 128 12.50 4.60 0.73
C PHE A 128 13.15 3.55 -0.19
N PRO A 129 13.69 3.94 -1.36
CA PRO A 129 14.20 2.99 -2.36
C PRO A 129 15.23 2.01 -1.83
N GLU A 130 16.12 2.43 -0.92
CA GLU A 130 17.14 1.55 -0.34
C GLU A 130 16.54 0.44 0.52
N ILE A 131 15.44 0.73 1.22
CA ILE A 131 14.70 -0.28 1.97
C ILE A 131 13.99 -1.22 1.00
N SER A 132 13.32 -0.67 -0.03
CA SER A 132 12.63 -1.48 -1.03
C SER A 132 13.57 -2.40 -1.81
N ASN A 133 14.79 -1.93 -2.14
CA ASN A 133 15.82 -2.70 -2.84
C ASN A 133 16.20 -3.96 -2.05
N LYS A 134 16.35 -3.84 -0.72
CA LYS A 134 16.61 -5.00 0.14
C LYS A 134 15.46 -6.01 0.15
N MET A 135 14.22 -5.54 0.08
CA MET A 135 13.02 -6.40 0.08
C MET A 135 12.89 -7.25 -1.18
N ILE A 136 13.55 -6.88 -2.30
CA ILE A 136 13.60 -7.68 -3.53
C ILE A 136 14.09 -9.11 -3.25
N SER A 137 14.95 -9.29 -2.24
CA SER A 137 15.47 -10.60 -1.81
C SER A 137 14.39 -11.67 -1.64
N PHE A 138 13.20 -11.29 -1.16
CA PHE A 138 12.05 -12.20 -1.03
C PHE A 138 10.88 -11.84 -1.97
N LEU A 139 10.66 -10.56 -2.29
CA LEU A 139 9.56 -10.14 -3.18
C LEU A 139 9.69 -10.70 -4.60
N LYS A 140 10.90 -10.98 -5.08
CA LYS A 140 11.11 -11.61 -6.39
C LYS A 140 10.49 -13.01 -6.53
N TYR A 141 10.17 -13.66 -5.41
CA TYR A 141 9.50 -14.97 -5.40
C TYR A 141 7.97 -14.86 -5.27
N ALA A 142 7.44 -13.66 -5.03
CA ALA A 142 6.00 -13.41 -5.01
C ALA A 142 5.43 -13.44 -6.44
N ASP A 143 4.11 -13.60 -6.53
CA ASP A 143 3.34 -13.50 -7.77
C ASP A 143 2.80 -12.07 -7.95
N VAL A 144 2.49 -11.40 -6.84
CA VAL A 144 1.84 -10.09 -6.79
C VAL A 144 2.55 -9.17 -5.79
N ILE A 145 2.65 -7.89 -6.13
CA ILE A 145 3.02 -6.80 -5.23
C ILE A 145 1.75 -6.04 -4.84
N TYR A 146 1.53 -5.87 -3.53
CA TYR A 146 0.33 -5.25 -2.97
C TYR A 146 0.64 -3.91 -2.28
N PRO A 147 0.87 -2.82 -3.03
CA PRO A 147 1.07 -1.51 -2.43
C PRO A 147 -0.20 -0.97 -1.80
N SER A 148 -0.08 -0.18 -0.73
CA SER A 148 -1.21 0.35 0.05
C SER A 148 -1.16 1.87 0.24
N PRO A 149 -1.37 2.68 -0.81
CA PRO A 149 -1.37 4.15 -0.72
C PRO A 149 -2.69 4.68 -0.14
N TYR A 150 -3.05 4.25 1.06
CA TYR A 150 -4.30 4.66 1.70
C TYR A 150 -4.38 6.17 1.93
N ILE A 151 -5.53 6.75 1.61
CA ILE A 151 -5.90 8.07 2.08
C ILE A 151 -6.33 7.99 3.55
N VAL A 152 -5.70 8.80 4.38
CA VAL A 152 -5.98 8.91 5.82
C VAL A 152 -6.21 10.37 6.23
N PRO A 153 -6.80 10.67 7.41
CA PRO A 153 -6.93 12.04 7.89
C PRO A 153 -5.58 12.74 8.11
N GLY A 154 -5.57 14.08 8.05
CA GLY A 154 -4.45 14.91 8.51
C GLY A 154 -3.66 15.62 7.41
N GLN A 155 -3.54 15.03 6.22
CA GLN A 155 -2.81 15.63 5.10
C GLN A 155 -3.76 16.28 4.08
N ASN A 156 -3.28 17.33 3.41
CA ASN A 156 -4.02 18.02 2.35
C ASN A 156 -4.03 17.23 1.03
N TYR A 157 -4.84 17.68 0.06
CA TYR A 157 -5.00 17.03 -1.23
C TYR A 157 -3.69 16.90 -2.02
N THR A 158 -2.84 17.91 -2.00
CA THR A 158 -1.58 17.92 -2.74
C THR A 158 -0.61 16.86 -2.21
N VAL A 159 -0.43 16.78 -0.89
CA VAL A 159 0.44 15.78 -0.24
C VAL A 159 -0.07 14.37 -0.53
N LYS A 160 -1.38 14.14 -0.39
CA LYS A 160 -2.04 12.87 -0.70
C LYS A 160 -1.83 12.43 -2.15
N SER A 161 -2.00 13.35 -3.09
CA SER A 161 -1.79 13.12 -4.52
C SER A 161 -0.36 12.70 -4.82
N PHE A 162 0.62 13.39 -4.23
CA PHE A 162 2.02 13.01 -4.38
C PHE A 162 2.35 11.67 -3.73
N PHE A 163 1.85 11.41 -2.52
CA PHE A 163 2.08 10.15 -1.84
C PHE A 163 1.60 8.95 -2.67
N VAL A 164 0.36 8.99 -3.17
CA VAL A 164 -0.18 7.90 -4.01
C VAL A 164 0.69 7.69 -5.25
N ARG A 165 1.07 8.78 -5.93
CA ARG A 165 1.92 8.73 -7.13
C ARG A 165 3.28 8.11 -6.83
N GLU A 166 3.95 8.53 -5.76
CA GLU A 166 5.28 8.01 -5.43
C GLU A 166 5.22 6.53 -5.03
N VAL A 167 4.17 6.09 -4.33
CA VAL A 167 3.94 4.65 -4.06
C VAL A 167 3.80 3.85 -5.36
N LEU A 168 2.99 4.32 -6.31
CA LEU A 168 2.79 3.63 -7.60
C LEU A 168 4.07 3.62 -8.46
N LYS A 169 4.85 4.70 -8.45
CA LYS A 169 6.15 4.75 -9.13
C LYS A 169 7.14 3.77 -8.52
N GLU A 170 7.29 3.78 -7.20
CA GLU A 170 8.23 2.90 -6.51
C GLU A 170 7.83 1.43 -6.68
N THR A 171 6.53 1.13 -6.69
CA THR A 171 6.03 -0.22 -6.97
C THR A 171 6.45 -0.68 -8.37
N ASN A 172 6.24 0.14 -9.39
CA ASN A 172 6.65 -0.18 -10.76
C ASN A 172 8.17 -0.35 -10.87
N ARG A 173 8.96 0.52 -10.22
CA ARG A 173 10.44 0.41 -10.19
C ARG A 173 10.89 -0.93 -9.61
N ILE A 174 10.27 -1.39 -8.51
CA ILE A 174 10.58 -2.69 -7.91
C ILE A 174 10.20 -3.84 -8.84
N VAL A 175 9.05 -3.77 -9.53
CA VAL A 175 8.66 -4.79 -10.50
C VAL A 175 9.63 -4.84 -11.69
N GLU A 176 10.04 -3.69 -12.22
CA GLU A 176 11.02 -3.58 -13.30
C GLU A 176 12.38 -4.16 -12.87
N GLU A 177 12.82 -3.89 -11.64
CA GLU A 177 14.07 -4.44 -11.11
C GLU A 177 13.99 -5.97 -10.94
N ILE A 178 12.88 -6.49 -10.43
CA ILE A 178 12.63 -7.95 -10.34
C ILE A 178 12.66 -8.60 -11.74
N MET A 179 12.10 -7.94 -12.75
CA MET A 179 12.18 -8.39 -14.14
C MET A 179 13.62 -8.41 -14.65
N ARG A 180 14.40 -7.34 -14.39
CA ARG A 180 15.81 -7.24 -14.78
C ARG A 180 16.66 -8.36 -14.17
N LEU A 181 16.30 -8.83 -12.98
CA LEU A 181 16.94 -9.96 -12.31
C LEU A 181 16.49 -11.33 -12.83
N GLY A 182 15.58 -11.41 -13.81
CA GLY A 182 15.15 -12.66 -14.44
C GLY A 182 14.02 -13.41 -13.74
N TYR A 183 13.29 -12.78 -12.80
CA TYR A 183 12.22 -13.42 -12.02
C TYR A 183 10.80 -13.22 -12.61
N GLY A 184 10.74 -12.73 -13.85
CA GLY A 184 9.50 -12.40 -14.55
C GLY A 184 8.78 -11.17 -13.98
N LYS A 185 7.77 -10.69 -14.73
CA LYS A 185 6.93 -9.57 -14.29
C LYS A 185 6.03 -10.00 -13.15
N LYS A 186 5.92 -9.18 -12.11
CA LYS A 186 4.96 -9.37 -11.01
C LYS A 186 3.69 -8.59 -11.29
N LEU A 187 2.56 -9.14 -10.88
CA LEU A 187 1.29 -8.41 -10.91
C LEU A 187 1.31 -7.31 -9.86
N ILE A 188 0.58 -6.21 -10.10
CA ILE A 188 0.40 -5.11 -9.17
C ILE A 188 -1.09 -5.00 -8.85
N TYR A 189 -1.45 -5.29 -7.60
CA TYR A 189 -2.81 -5.10 -7.09
C TYR A 189 -2.80 -4.06 -5.97
N VAL A 190 -3.32 -2.88 -6.25
CA VAL A 190 -3.22 -1.76 -5.31
C VAL A 190 -4.31 -1.88 -4.25
N TYR A 191 -3.92 -2.03 -3.00
CA TYR A 191 -4.81 -1.99 -1.85
C TYR A 191 -5.24 -0.55 -1.58
N ASN A 192 -6.54 -0.29 -1.57
CA ASN A 192 -7.12 0.99 -1.22
C ASN A 192 -8.42 0.86 -0.44
N LYS A 193 -8.85 1.98 0.14
CA LYS A 193 -10.14 2.11 0.80
C LYS A 193 -11.11 2.89 -0.09
N ILE A 194 -12.35 2.98 0.37
CA ILE A 194 -13.33 3.97 -0.07
C ILE A 194 -13.69 4.98 1.02
N GLU A 195 -13.12 4.80 2.21
CA GLU A 195 -13.35 5.61 3.42
C GLU A 195 -12.01 6.25 3.84
N VAL A 196 -12.01 7.56 4.09
CA VAL A 196 -10.84 8.27 4.64
C VAL A 196 -10.51 7.74 6.03
N ASP A 197 -11.53 7.58 6.87
CA ASP A 197 -11.43 6.91 8.17
C ASP A 197 -12.68 6.05 8.44
N PRO A 198 -12.57 4.70 8.38
CA PRO A 198 -13.69 3.81 8.67
C PRO A 198 -13.93 3.60 10.17
N PHE A 199 -13.12 4.21 11.05
CA PHE A 199 -13.18 4.03 12.51
C PHE A 199 -13.93 5.15 13.24
N VAL A 200 -14.53 6.10 12.51
CA VAL A 200 -15.32 7.18 13.11
C VAL A 200 -16.47 6.64 13.97
N ALA A 201 -16.71 7.29 15.11
CA ALA A 201 -17.71 6.82 16.07
C ALA A 201 -19.15 6.83 15.54
N LYS A 202 -19.47 7.77 14.65
CA LYS A 202 -20.81 7.92 14.04
C LYS A 202 -20.72 7.58 12.55
N PRO A 203 -21.29 6.45 12.09
CA PRO A 203 -21.28 6.05 10.68
C PRO A 203 -21.74 7.12 9.68
N LYS A 204 -22.75 7.92 10.04
CA LYS A 204 -23.22 9.04 9.21
C LYS A 204 -22.18 10.15 8.95
N ASN A 205 -21.12 10.19 9.76
CA ASN A 205 -20.05 11.17 9.65
C ASN A 205 -18.84 10.63 8.87
N ILE A 206 -18.91 9.41 8.32
CA ILE A 206 -17.84 8.85 7.50
C ILE A 206 -17.60 9.79 6.32
N GLU A 207 -16.35 10.14 6.12
CA GLU A 207 -15.89 10.75 4.87
C GLU A 207 -15.51 9.62 3.91
N PHE A 208 -16.38 9.35 2.94
CA PHE A 208 -16.03 8.53 1.79
C PHE A 208 -15.11 9.30 0.84
N PHE A 209 -14.45 8.59 -0.07
CA PHE A 209 -13.57 9.22 -1.06
C PHE A 209 -14.38 10.17 -1.94
N ASP A 210 -14.04 11.45 -1.91
CA ASP A 210 -14.63 12.43 -2.82
C ASP A 210 -14.12 12.24 -4.26
N PRO A 211 -14.69 12.94 -5.26
CA PRO A 211 -14.26 12.79 -6.64
C PRO A 211 -12.77 13.09 -6.89
N TYR A 212 -12.13 13.93 -6.06
CA TYR A 212 -10.69 14.15 -6.13
C TYR A 212 -9.91 12.95 -5.61
N TYR A 213 -10.30 12.39 -4.46
CA TYR A 213 -9.72 11.14 -3.93
C TYR A 213 -9.88 9.96 -4.90
N LEU A 214 -11.06 9.83 -5.52
CA LEU A 214 -11.27 8.83 -6.56
C LEU A 214 -10.30 9.01 -7.73
N CYS A 215 -10.12 10.25 -8.20
CA CYS A 215 -9.17 10.56 -9.27
C CYS A 215 -7.73 10.23 -8.89
N ILE A 216 -7.24 10.72 -7.74
CA ILE A 216 -5.83 10.52 -7.39
C ILE A 216 -5.51 9.07 -7.01
N VAL A 217 -6.49 8.30 -6.53
CA VAL A 217 -6.29 6.89 -6.15
C VAL A 217 -6.52 5.97 -7.34
N TYR A 218 -7.71 5.99 -7.94
CA TYR A 218 -8.14 4.99 -8.91
C TYR A 218 -7.80 5.37 -10.36
N ASP A 219 -7.92 6.64 -10.78
CA ASP A 219 -7.45 7.02 -12.14
C ASP A 219 -5.93 6.80 -12.27
N ASN A 220 -5.15 7.14 -11.23
CA ASN A 220 -3.70 6.91 -11.25
C ASN A 220 -3.34 5.41 -11.34
N CYS A 221 -4.15 4.50 -10.78
CA CYS A 221 -3.94 3.07 -10.98
C CYS A 221 -3.99 2.69 -12.48
N VAL A 222 -4.94 3.24 -13.24
CA VAL A 222 -5.03 3.04 -14.70
C VAL A 222 -3.81 3.63 -15.41
N LEU A 223 -3.38 4.83 -15.02
CA LEU A 223 -2.26 5.53 -15.66
C LEU A 223 -0.91 4.85 -15.39
N HIS A 224 -0.75 4.24 -14.21
CA HIS A 224 0.41 3.45 -13.81
C HIS A 224 0.33 1.98 -14.28
N ASN A 225 -0.68 1.62 -15.07
CA ASN A 225 -0.84 0.29 -15.67
C ASN A 225 -0.75 -0.85 -14.64
N VAL A 226 -1.43 -0.67 -13.50
CA VAL A 226 -1.56 -1.75 -12.49
C VAL A 226 -2.56 -2.81 -12.98
N ASP A 227 -2.42 -4.03 -12.48
CA ASP A 227 -3.21 -5.18 -12.93
C ASP A 227 -4.58 -5.26 -12.25
N GLY A 228 -4.72 -4.66 -11.07
CA GLY A 228 -6.01 -4.55 -10.38
C GLY A 228 -5.97 -3.67 -9.13
N VAL A 229 -7.13 -3.55 -8.49
CA VAL A 229 -7.30 -2.85 -7.22
C VAL A 229 -8.03 -3.75 -6.23
N ILE A 230 -7.70 -3.62 -4.94
CA ILE A 230 -8.36 -4.31 -3.84
C ILE A 230 -8.97 -3.24 -2.95
N VAL A 231 -10.29 -3.31 -2.75
CA VAL A 231 -11.02 -2.38 -1.89
C VAL A 231 -11.19 -3.01 -0.51
N TRP A 232 -10.53 -2.41 0.48
CA TRP A 232 -10.54 -2.88 1.86
C TRP A 232 -11.38 -1.93 2.75
N SER A 233 -12.09 -2.53 3.71
CA SER A 233 -12.71 -1.83 4.84
C SER A 233 -12.60 -2.70 6.08
N THR A 234 -12.64 -2.08 7.26
CA THR A 234 -12.66 -2.81 8.54
C THR A 234 -13.99 -3.57 8.73
N SER A 235 -14.00 -4.63 9.53
CA SER A 235 -15.23 -5.29 9.99
C SER A 235 -15.91 -4.54 11.14
N LYS A 236 -15.22 -3.61 11.80
CA LYS A 236 -15.73 -2.86 12.94
C LYS A 236 -17.02 -2.12 12.57
N ASN A 237 -18.07 -2.31 13.36
CA ASN A 237 -19.39 -1.67 13.18
C ASN A 237 -19.93 -1.79 11.73
N MET A 238 -19.66 -2.93 11.06
CA MET A 238 -20.06 -3.10 9.66
C MET A 238 -21.59 -3.01 9.51
N LYS A 239 -22.35 -3.60 10.43
CA LYS A 239 -23.82 -3.58 10.39
C LYS A 239 -24.38 -2.15 10.35
N GLU A 240 -23.78 -1.22 11.10
CA GLU A 240 -24.20 0.18 11.14
C GLU A 240 -23.69 1.02 9.96
N ARG A 241 -22.63 0.54 9.27
CA ARG A 241 -22.03 1.22 8.11
C ARG A 241 -22.56 0.70 6.77
N CYS A 242 -23.13 -0.51 6.72
CA CYS A 242 -23.51 -1.20 5.50
C CYS A 242 -24.36 -0.36 4.54
N HIS A 243 -25.38 0.34 5.02
CA HIS A 243 -26.25 1.14 4.13
C HIS A 243 -25.52 2.37 3.58
N TYR A 244 -24.69 3.05 4.39
CA TYR A 244 -23.86 4.16 3.90
C TYR A 244 -22.85 3.69 2.83
N ILE A 245 -22.22 2.54 3.06
CA ILE A 245 -21.30 1.93 2.07
C ILE A 245 -22.06 1.57 0.80
N LYS A 246 -23.23 0.92 0.92
CA LYS A 246 -24.08 0.57 -0.21
C LYS A 246 -24.47 1.81 -1.02
N ASP A 247 -24.98 2.84 -0.37
CA ASP A 247 -25.41 4.07 -1.03
C ASP A 247 -24.25 4.74 -1.76
N TYR A 248 -23.06 4.80 -1.14
CA TYR A 248 -21.88 5.37 -1.78
C TYR A 248 -21.39 4.52 -2.97
N VAL A 249 -21.44 3.18 -2.85
CA VAL A 249 -21.06 2.27 -3.92
C VAL A 249 -22.02 2.39 -5.11
N ASP A 250 -23.33 2.41 -4.87
CA ASP A 250 -24.33 2.46 -5.93
C ASP A 250 -24.27 3.78 -6.71
N HIS A 251 -24.07 4.90 -6.02
CA HIS A 251 -24.22 6.23 -6.61
C HIS A 251 -22.90 6.89 -7.02
N ILE A 252 -21.78 6.54 -6.38
CA ILE A 252 -20.50 7.23 -6.59
C ILE A 252 -19.41 6.25 -7.05
N PHE A 253 -19.04 5.29 -6.19
CA PHE A 253 -17.85 4.47 -6.44
C PHE A 253 -18.04 3.45 -7.58
N GLY A 254 -19.16 2.74 -7.59
CA GLY A 254 -19.50 1.76 -8.63
C GLY A 254 -19.52 2.38 -10.04
N PRO A 255 -20.26 3.48 -10.27
CA PRO A 255 -20.23 4.20 -11.54
C PRO A 255 -18.83 4.67 -11.95
N HIS A 256 -18.03 5.17 -11.00
CA HIS A 256 -16.66 5.60 -11.26
C HIS A 256 -15.75 4.43 -11.69
N ILE A 257 -15.80 3.28 -11.01
CA ILE A 257 -15.03 2.09 -11.39
C ILE A 257 -15.47 1.54 -12.75
N LYS A 258 -16.78 1.53 -13.05
CA LYS A 258 -17.29 1.11 -14.37
C LYS A 258 -16.74 2.01 -15.48
N PHE A 259 -16.72 3.32 -15.26
CA PHE A 259 -16.09 4.26 -16.19
C PHE A 259 -14.60 3.97 -16.39
N LEU A 260 -13.85 3.74 -15.30
CA LEU A 260 -12.42 3.45 -15.37
C LEU A 260 -12.11 2.13 -16.08
N GLN A 261 -12.95 1.10 -15.93
CA GLN A 261 -12.81 -0.16 -16.67
C GLN A 261 -12.91 0.07 -18.18
N LEU A 262 -13.93 0.80 -18.62
CA LEU A 262 -14.11 1.16 -20.04
C LEU A 262 -12.96 2.03 -20.55
N TYR A 263 -12.53 3.02 -19.75
CA TYR A 263 -11.41 3.89 -20.10
C TYR A 263 -10.08 3.13 -20.20
N SER A 264 -9.82 2.19 -19.29
CA SER A 264 -8.65 1.30 -19.32
C SER A 264 -8.64 0.41 -20.55
N GLN A 265 -9.79 -0.15 -20.95
CA GLN A 265 -9.91 -0.94 -22.18
C GLN A 265 -9.65 -0.08 -23.42
N TYR A 266 -10.25 1.10 -23.49
CA TYR A 266 -10.00 2.06 -24.58
C TYR A 266 -8.52 2.43 -24.71
N LEU A 267 -7.84 2.72 -23.59
CA LEU A 267 -6.41 3.02 -23.59
C LEU A 267 -5.57 1.82 -24.06
N ARG A 268 -5.87 0.60 -23.60
CA ARG A 268 -5.18 -0.62 -24.04
C ARG A 268 -5.32 -0.83 -25.54
N ASN A 269 -6.52 -0.67 -26.09
CA ASN A 269 -6.77 -0.78 -27.53
C ASN A 269 -5.97 0.27 -28.30
N LYS A 270 -6.01 1.54 -27.88
CA LYS A 270 -5.28 2.62 -28.57
C LYS A 270 -3.75 2.45 -28.57
N ILE A 271 -3.19 1.85 -27.51
CA ILE A 271 -1.74 1.58 -27.42
C ILE A 271 -1.33 0.43 -28.32
N SER A 272 -2.18 -0.59 -28.46
CA SER A 272 -1.94 -1.70 -29.39
C SER A 272 -1.82 -1.23 -30.85
N PHE A 273 -2.38 -0.07 -31.20
CA PHE A 273 -2.25 0.54 -32.54
C PHE A 273 -1.02 1.42 -32.72
N ASN A 274 -0.40 1.93 -31.63
CA ASN A 274 0.75 2.84 -31.69
C ASN A 274 1.90 2.31 -30.83
N HIS A 275 2.73 1.46 -31.43
CA HIS A 275 3.95 1.00 -30.78
C HIS A 275 4.95 2.15 -30.59
N LYS A 276 5.43 2.27 -29.35
CA LYS A 276 6.59 3.05 -28.87
C LYS A 276 6.30 4.51 -28.46
N ARG A 277 6.90 4.85 -27.30
CA ARG A 277 6.95 6.14 -26.58
C ARG A 277 5.62 6.60 -26.00
N ASN A 278 5.48 6.50 -24.67
CA ASN A 278 4.93 7.55 -23.78
C ASN A 278 4.45 6.98 -22.42
N MET A 279 5.35 6.43 -21.59
CA MET A 279 5.05 6.28 -20.15
C MET A 279 5.36 7.57 -19.37
N LEU A 280 6.46 8.27 -19.69
CA LEU A 280 6.86 9.51 -19.00
C LEU A 280 5.87 10.68 -19.19
N ASN A 281 5.25 10.80 -20.37
CA ASN A 281 4.34 11.91 -20.70
C ASN A 281 2.91 11.76 -20.11
N ARG A 282 2.54 10.58 -19.60
CA ARG A 282 1.20 10.34 -18.99
C ARG A 282 1.10 10.88 -17.56
N ASN A 283 2.22 10.92 -16.85
CA ASN A 283 2.26 11.26 -15.43
C ASN A 283 2.04 12.75 -15.15
N LEU A 284 2.53 13.65 -16.02
CA LEU A 284 2.23 15.09 -15.94
C LEU A 284 0.79 15.42 -16.35
N MET A 285 0.21 14.66 -17.29
CA MET A 285 -1.20 14.81 -17.67
C MET A 285 -2.16 14.43 -16.53
N SER A 286 -1.81 13.45 -15.69
CA SER A 286 -2.61 12.99 -14.55
C SER A 286 -2.92 14.08 -13.51
N ILE A 287 -1.88 14.75 -13.01
CA ILE A 287 -2.00 15.72 -11.91
C ILE A 287 -2.77 16.94 -12.36
N ASN A 288 -2.46 17.43 -13.56
CA ASN A 288 -3.21 18.52 -14.16
C ASN A 288 -4.67 18.12 -14.44
N LYS A 289 -4.96 16.84 -14.71
CA LYS A 289 -6.34 16.36 -14.89
C LYS A 289 -7.12 16.33 -13.56
N CYS A 290 -6.58 15.75 -12.49
CA CYS A 290 -7.28 15.72 -11.20
C CYS A 290 -7.40 17.12 -10.57
N ASN A 291 -6.39 17.98 -10.70
CA ASN A 291 -6.48 19.33 -10.15
C ASN A 291 -7.54 20.19 -10.87
N ARG A 292 -7.85 19.92 -12.14
CA ARG A 292 -8.94 20.62 -12.86
C ARG A 292 -10.32 20.41 -12.25
N ILE A 293 -10.54 19.33 -11.50
CA ILE A 293 -11.83 19.11 -10.83
C ILE A 293 -11.93 19.83 -9.48
N LEU A 294 -10.81 20.32 -8.93
CA LEU A 294 -10.78 21.16 -7.73
C LEU A 294 -11.17 22.61 -8.09
N THR A 295 -12.47 22.86 -8.16
CA THR A 295 -13.03 24.20 -8.33
C THR A 295 -14.04 24.48 -7.21
N LEU A 296 -14.23 25.75 -6.86
CA LEU A 296 -15.23 26.16 -5.88
C LEU A 296 -16.62 25.59 -6.22
N LYS A 297 -17.01 25.68 -7.50
CA LYS A 297 -18.28 25.14 -8.02
C LYS A 297 -18.41 23.63 -7.82
N ASN A 298 -17.36 22.86 -8.13
CA ASN A 298 -17.40 21.40 -7.98
C ASN A 298 -17.41 21.01 -6.50
N ILE A 299 -16.59 21.63 -5.66
CA ILE A 299 -16.56 21.36 -4.21
C ILE A 299 -17.94 21.65 -3.61
N ASN A 300 -18.56 22.77 -3.97
CA ASN A 300 -19.92 23.08 -3.54
C ASN A 300 -20.90 21.96 -3.93
N LYS A 301 -20.88 21.54 -5.21
CA LYS A 301 -21.73 20.44 -5.71
C LYS A 301 -21.49 19.12 -4.97
N TRP A 302 -20.23 18.76 -4.68
CA TRP A 302 -19.90 17.52 -3.96
C TRP A 302 -20.50 17.53 -2.55
N CYS A 303 -20.45 18.68 -1.88
CA CYS A 303 -20.91 18.86 -0.51
C CYS A 303 -22.42 19.07 -0.36
N HIS A 304 -23.20 19.04 -1.46
CA HIS A 304 -24.66 18.91 -1.41
C HIS A 304 -25.10 17.46 -1.08
N THR A 305 -24.16 16.51 -1.01
CA THR A 305 -24.40 15.12 -0.62
C THR A 305 -23.92 14.86 0.82
N ASN A 306 -24.40 13.79 1.44
CA ASN A 306 -24.00 13.40 2.80
C ASN A 306 -22.81 12.42 2.83
N PHE A 307 -22.11 12.20 1.71
CA PHE A 307 -21.06 11.17 1.62
C PHE A 307 -19.70 11.60 2.19
N TYR A 308 -19.45 12.90 2.34
CA TYR A 308 -18.09 13.40 2.52
C TYR A 308 -17.83 13.99 3.92
N GLY A 309 -18.48 13.39 4.92
CA GLY A 309 -18.34 13.78 6.32
C GLY A 309 -18.95 15.15 6.65
N PRO A 310 -18.95 15.51 7.95
CA PRO A 310 -19.38 16.84 8.40
C PRO A 310 -18.42 17.92 7.89
N ASN A 311 -18.92 19.14 7.72
CA ASN A 311 -18.12 20.29 7.26
C ASN A 311 -17.40 20.08 5.92
N CYS A 312 -17.97 19.24 5.04
CA CYS A 312 -17.41 18.90 3.72
C CYS A 312 -16.87 20.14 2.99
N PHE A 313 -17.68 21.20 2.88
CA PHE A 313 -17.32 22.36 2.07
C PHE A 313 -16.05 23.05 2.57
N TYR A 314 -16.02 23.40 3.85
CA TYR A 314 -14.88 24.09 4.46
C TYR A 314 -13.62 23.20 4.49
N SER A 315 -13.77 21.93 4.87
CA SER A 315 -12.68 20.96 4.90
C SER A 315 -12.00 20.82 3.53
N LYS A 316 -12.79 20.70 2.45
CA LYS A 316 -12.28 20.54 1.08
C LYS A 316 -11.71 21.84 0.50
N LEU A 317 -12.21 23.00 0.91
CA LEU A 317 -11.62 24.29 0.53
C LEU A 317 -10.22 24.49 1.14
N ILE A 318 -10.05 24.13 2.41
CA ILE A 318 -8.72 24.16 3.06
C ILE A 318 -7.80 23.14 2.39
N SER A 319 -8.26 21.90 2.25
CA SER A 319 -7.45 20.80 1.71
C SER A 319 -7.00 21.05 0.25
N SER A 320 -7.81 21.76 -0.53
CA SER A 320 -7.49 22.14 -1.92
C SER A 320 -6.61 23.38 -2.05
N GLY A 321 -6.45 24.18 -0.99
CA GLY A 321 -5.75 25.47 -1.02
C GLY A 321 -6.56 26.62 -1.64
N ILE A 322 -7.78 26.38 -2.13
CA ILE A 322 -8.64 27.41 -2.73
C ILE A 322 -9.05 28.46 -1.68
N TYR A 323 -9.23 28.06 -0.41
CA TYR A 323 -9.56 29.01 0.65
C TYR A 323 -8.54 30.15 0.78
N ASN A 324 -7.25 29.85 0.60
CA ASN A 324 -6.19 30.84 0.69
C ASN A 324 -6.18 31.78 -0.52
N GLN A 325 -6.60 31.30 -1.70
CA GLN A 325 -6.69 32.10 -2.93
C GLN A 325 -7.86 33.11 -2.91
N LEU A 326 -8.91 32.82 -2.14
CA LEU A 326 -10.06 33.71 -1.99
C LEU A 326 -9.83 34.83 -0.96
N ASN A 327 -8.83 34.67 -0.08
CA ASN A 327 -8.49 35.59 1.01
C ASN A 327 -7.12 36.26 0.82
N SER A 328 -6.48 36.06 -0.34
CA SER A 328 -5.25 36.73 -0.80
C SER A 328 -5.60 37.69 -1.91
#